data_AF-A0AAU7W115-F1
#
_entry.id   AF-A0AAU7W115-F1
#
_cell.length_a   1.000
_cell.length_b   1.000
_cell.length_c   1.000
_cell.angle_alpha   90.00
_cell.angle_beta   90.00
_cell.angle_gamma   90.00
#
_symmetry.space_group_name_H-M   'P 1'
#
loop_
_entity.id
_entity.type
_entity.pdbx_description
1 polymer ?
#
loop_
_entity_poly.entity_id
_entity_poly.type
_entity_poly.pdbx_seq_one_letter_code
_entity_poly.pdbx_strand_id
1 'polypeptide(L)' 'MPPIEGFAVSDHNDHSSHEHIPGPGEATIPELEDDETIAPRPEEEIADALRAKPDLEDHSGHHSD' A
#
# COMPACT_ATOMS: atom_id res chain seq x y z
N MET A 1 15.68 -31.40 -2.23
CA MET A 1 15.47 -30.35 -1.22
C MET A 1 16.33 -29.16 -1.60
N PRO A 2 15.88 -28.25 -2.49
CA PRO A 2 16.48 -26.92 -2.58
C PRO A 2 15.90 -26.00 -1.49
N PRO A 3 16.65 -25.00 -1.01
CA PRO A 3 16.08 -23.97 -0.14
C PRO A 3 15.05 -23.16 -0.94
N ILE A 4 13.94 -22.81 -0.30
CA ILE A 4 12.95 -21.90 -0.87
C ILE A 4 13.59 -20.52 -1.00
N GLU A 5 14.03 -20.20 -2.21
CA GLU A 5 14.38 -18.83 -2.57
C GLU A 5 13.11 -18.01 -2.42
N GLY A 6 13.07 -17.19 -1.36
CA GLY A 6 12.00 -16.24 -1.14
C GLY A 6 11.85 -15.42 -2.39
N PHE A 7 10.62 -15.39 -2.92
CA PHE A 7 10.22 -14.58 -4.05
C PHE A 7 10.76 -13.17 -3.84
N ALA A 8 11.85 -12.84 -4.54
CA ALA A 8 12.37 -11.51 -4.59
C ALA A 8 11.29 -10.71 -5.32
N VAL A 9 10.43 -10.06 -4.53
CA VAL A 9 9.64 -8.94 -5.01
C VAL A 9 10.65 -8.04 -5.70
N SER A 10 10.62 -8.00 -7.03
CA SER A 10 11.12 -6.84 -7.75
C SER A 10 10.15 -5.72 -7.42
N ASP A 11 10.32 -5.23 -6.20
CA ASP A 11 9.80 -3.98 -5.72
C ASP A 11 10.25 -2.98 -6.77
N HIS A 12 9.27 -2.47 -7.51
CA HIS A 12 9.54 -1.48 -8.53
C HIS A 12 10.24 -0.33 -7.80
N ASN A 13 11.56 -0.24 -8.00
CA ASN A 13 12.45 0.74 -7.41
C ASN A 13 12.20 2.14 -8.01
N ASP A 14 10.95 2.57 -8.03
CA ASP A 14 10.55 3.97 -8.15
C ASP A 14 10.33 4.59 -6.76
N HIS A 15 10.83 3.94 -5.70
CA HIS A 15 11.12 4.58 -4.43
C HIS A 15 12.37 5.46 -4.54
N SER A 16 12.29 6.49 -5.38
CA SER A 16 13.01 7.74 -5.08
C SER A 16 12.09 8.68 -4.30
N SER A 17 11.31 8.14 -3.36
CA SER A 17 10.99 8.88 -2.14
C SER A 17 12.32 9.22 -1.49
N HIS A 18 12.88 10.37 -1.89
CA HIS A 18 14.07 10.95 -1.28
C HIS A 18 13.93 10.80 0.22
N GLU A 19 14.87 10.10 0.85
CA GLU A 19 14.92 9.97 2.29
C GLU A 19 15.23 11.35 2.86
N HIS A 20 14.17 12.15 3.04
CA HIS A 20 14.26 13.55 3.40
C HIS A 20 14.55 13.64 4.89
N ILE A 21 15.82 13.86 5.21
CA ILE A 21 16.23 14.23 6.56
C ILE A 21 15.97 15.73 6.72
N PRO A 22 15.05 16.15 7.61
CA PRO A 22 14.71 17.55 7.80
C PRO A 22 15.94 18.39 8.18
N GLY A 23 16.11 19.54 7.54
CA GLY A 23 17.15 20.50 7.85
C GLY A 23 16.92 21.22 9.20
N PRO A 24 17.90 21.98 9.70
CA PRO A 24 17.75 22.75 10.93
C PRO A 24 16.64 23.81 10.78
N GLY A 25 15.52 23.60 11.47
CA GLY A 25 14.34 24.47 11.42
C GLY A 25 13.17 23.94 10.57
N GLU A 26 13.35 22.79 9.92
CA GLU A 26 12.26 22.07 9.24
C GLU A 26 11.55 21.13 10.22
N ALA A 27 10.24 20.93 10.03
CA ALA A 27 9.45 20.05 10.86
C ALA A 27 9.96 18.60 10.74
N THR A 28 10.26 17.99 11.88
CA THR A 28 10.71 16.59 11.91
C THR A 28 9.56 15.60 11.75
N ILE A 29 8.35 16.04 12.10
CA ILE A 29 7.12 15.28 11.89
C ILE A 29 6.52 15.79 10.56
N PRO A 30 6.15 14.90 9.63
CA PRO A 30 5.39 15.28 8.45
C PRO A 30 4.09 15.99 8.84
N GLU A 31 3.76 17.07 8.13
CA GLU A 31 2.48 17.75 8.32
C GLU A 31 1.34 16.78 7.97
N LEU A 32 0.29 16.76 8.80
CA LEU A 32 -0.91 15.98 8.53
C LEU A 32 -1.72 16.68 7.44
N GLU A 33 -2.25 15.91 6.48
CA GLU A 33 -3.09 16.46 5.41
C GLU A 33 -4.35 17.13 6.00
N ASP A 34 -4.77 18.26 5.41
CA ASP A 34 -5.95 19.03 5.85
C ASP A 34 -7.30 18.27 5.71
N ASP A 35 -7.26 17.04 5.17
CA ASP A 35 -8.41 16.20 4.80
C ASP A 35 -9.10 15.53 6.02
N GLU A 36 -8.78 15.90 7.26
CA GLU A 36 -9.47 15.33 8.45
C GLU A 36 -10.98 15.66 8.49
N THR A 37 -11.43 16.69 7.76
CA THR A 37 -12.84 17.12 7.73
C THR A 37 -13.50 17.02 6.36
N ILE A 38 -12.74 16.66 5.34
CA ILE A 38 -13.24 16.49 3.99
C ILE A 38 -13.85 15.08 3.91
N ALA A 39 -14.96 14.98 3.18
CA ALA A 39 -15.60 13.69 2.99
C ALA A 39 -14.66 12.76 2.21
N PRO A 40 -14.62 11.45 2.52
CA PRO A 40 -13.83 10.49 1.76
C PRO A 40 -14.04 10.67 0.26
N ARG A 41 -12.98 10.45 -0.52
CA ARG A 41 -13.08 10.58 -1.97
C ARG A 41 -14.14 9.60 -2.48
N PRO A 42 -14.90 9.95 -3.53
CA PRO A 42 -15.94 9.05 -4.03
C PRO A 42 -15.43 7.66 -4.47
N GLU A 43 -14.16 7.55 -4.88
CA GLU A 43 -13.59 6.25 -5.27
C GLU A 43 -13.28 5.36 -4.06
N GLU A 44 -12.83 5.97 -2.96
CA GLU A 44 -12.53 5.29 -1.69
C GLU A 44 -13.79 4.62 -1.13
N GLU A 45 -14.93 5.32 -1.13
CA GLU A 45 -16.22 4.76 -0.69
C GLU A 45 -16.61 3.53 -1.53
N ILE A 46 -16.35 3.55 -2.84
CA ILE A 46 -16.62 2.41 -3.73
C ILE A 46 -15.67 1.25 -3.44
N ALA A 47 -14.39 1.51 -3.22
CA ALA A 47 -13.40 0.48 -2.91
C ALA A 47 -13.73 -0.24 -1.60
N ASP A 48 -14.16 0.50 -0.57
CA ASP A 48 -14.61 -0.07 0.69
C ASP A 48 -15.88 -0.90 0.52
N ALA A 49 -16.86 -0.41 -0.25
CA ALA A 49 -18.07 -1.17 -0.55
C ALA A 49 -17.76 -2.50 -1.29
N LEU A 50 -16.78 -2.50 -2.19
CA LEU A 50 -16.34 -3.70 -2.91
C LEU A 50 -15.57 -4.68 -2.00
N ARG A 51 -14.84 -4.19 -0.99
CA ARG A 51 -14.08 -5.00 -0.03
C ARG A 51 -14.92 -5.44 1.18
N ALA A 52 -16.07 -4.81 1.43
CA ALA A 52 -16.89 -5.02 2.63
C ALA A 52 -17.31 -6.49 2.86
N LYS A 53 -17.34 -7.30 1.80
CA LYS A 53 -17.56 -8.74 1.91
C LYS A 53 -16.23 -9.45 1.69
N PRO A 54 -15.81 -10.33 2.62
CA PRO A 54 -14.66 -11.18 2.36
C PRO A 54 -14.95 -12.02 1.13
N ASP A 55 -13.96 -12.11 0.26
CA ASP A 55 -13.99 -13.05 -0.85
C ASP A 55 -13.85 -14.47 -0.29
N LEU A 56 -14.92 -15.26 -0.40
CA LEU A 56 -14.99 -16.62 0.12
C LEU A 56 -14.70 -17.66 -0.97
N GLU A 57 -14.42 -17.23 -2.20
CA GLU A 57 -14.04 -18.14 -3.26
C GLU A 57 -12.66 -18.74 -2.96
N ASP A 58 -12.57 -20.05 -3.14
CA ASP A 58 -11.32 -20.79 -2.92
C ASP A 58 -10.37 -20.55 -4.09
N HIS A 59 -9.45 -19.59 -3.91
CA HIS A 59 -8.43 -19.22 -4.89
C HIS A 59 -7.22 -20.14 -4.91
N SER A 60 -7.26 -21.29 -4.21
CA SER A 60 -6.17 -22.26 -4.16
C SER A 60 -5.82 -22.88 -5.52
N GLY A 61 -6.68 -22.72 -6.53
CA GLY A 61 -6.53 -23.33 -7.86
C GLY A 61 -5.69 -22.56 -8.89
N HIS A 62 -5.18 -21.36 -8.60
CA HIS A 62 -4.46 -20.55 -9.62
C HIS A 62 -2.98 -20.93 -9.85
N HIS A 63 -2.56 -22.12 -9.41
CA HIS A 63 -1.23 -22.65 -9.71
C HIS A 63 -1.36 -23.93 -10.56
N SER A 64 -1.66 -23.76 -11.84
CA SER A 64 -1.58 -24.84 -12.84
C SER A 64 -1.36 -24.25 -14.24
N ASP A 65 -0.11 -23.95 -14.58
CA ASP A 65 0.70 -24.65 -15.60
C ASP A 65 2.17 -24.23 -15.49
#